data_AF-A0A4R8ZEE8-F1
#
_entry.id   AF-A0A4R8ZEE8-F1
#
_cell.length_a   1.000
_cell.length_b   1.000
_cell.length_c   1.000
_cell.angle_alpha   90.00
_cell.angle_beta   90.00
_cell.angle_gamma   90.00
#
_symmetry.space_group_name_H-M   'P 1'
#
loop_
_entity.id
_entity.type
_entity.pdbx_description
1 polymer ?
#
loop_
_entity_poly.entity_id
_entity_poly.type
_entity_poly.pdbx_seq_one_letter_code
_entity_poly.pdbx_strand_id
1 'polypeptide(L)'
;MPAAASRADVVRLRLQAQGLAGVPLPGAVAVAERMLAVQAQDYPAAQWALGVRSPGTTLHDVQALISAGEIVRSWPMRGTLHFVPARELGWIQSLTTPRLLAKTRTTNERLGLDPAVLELAREAAIAARTRAAKTQRGLGQAVQDYARFLGVPMRQTLEADAPASA
;
A
#
# COMPACT_ATOMS: atom_id res chain seq x y z
N MET A 1 41.10 -4.14 12.45
CA MET A 1 39.89 -3.28 12.52
C MET A 1 39.71 -2.64 11.15
N PRO A 2 38.60 -2.85 10.43
CA PRO A 2 38.37 -2.11 9.20
C PRO A 2 38.34 -0.61 9.51
N ALA A 3 38.93 0.20 8.63
CA ALA A 3 38.92 1.66 8.79
C ALA A 3 37.47 2.15 8.88
N ALA A 4 37.20 3.10 9.78
CA ALA A 4 35.87 3.69 9.90
C ALA A 4 35.49 4.38 8.58
N ALA A 5 34.32 4.05 8.03
CA ALA A 5 33.85 4.63 6.77
C ALA A 5 33.62 6.14 6.95
N SER A 6 34.14 6.95 6.01
CA SER A 6 33.87 8.39 6.00
C SER A 6 32.40 8.65 5.64
N ARG A 7 31.92 9.88 5.88
CA ARG A 7 30.58 10.30 5.42
C ARG A 7 30.41 10.11 3.91
N ALA A 8 31.44 10.40 3.12
CA ALA A 8 31.42 10.24 1.68
C ALA A 8 31.25 8.77 1.28
N ASP A 9 31.90 7.86 2.00
CA ASP A 9 31.76 6.42 1.77
C ASP A 9 30.35 5.93 2.09
N VAL A 10 29.77 6.37 3.19
CA VAL A 10 28.39 6.03 3.55
C VAL A 10 27.40 6.53 2.50
N VAL A 11 27.56 7.75 1.99
CA VAL A 11 26.69 8.28 0.92
C VAL A 11 26.82 7.45 -0.34
N ARG A 12 28.05 7.15 -0.78
CA ARG A 12 28.32 6.34 -1.95
C ARG A 12 27.69 4.94 -1.84
N LEU A 13 27.89 4.29 -0.70
CA LEU A 13 27.32 2.98 -0.41
C LEU A 13 25.79 3.03 -0.38
N ARG A 14 25.18 4.09 0.15
CA ARG A 14 23.72 4.26 0.14
C ARG A 14 23.17 4.47 -1.26
N LEU A 15 23.82 5.28 -2.09
CA LEU A 15 23.41 5.47 -3.48
C LEU A 15 23.45 4.15 -4.25
N GLN A 16 24.50 3.34 -4.06
CA GLN A 16 24.59 2.00 -4.62
C GLN A 16 23.54 1.04 -4.04
N ALA A 17 23.35 1.05 -2.71
CA ALA A 17 22.35 0.23 -2.03
C ALA A 17 20.94 0.50 -2.57
N GLN A 18 20.65 1.75 -2.90
CA GLN A 18 19.35 2.21 -3.43
C GLN A 18 19.27 2.17 -4.96
N GLY A 19 20.25 1.63 -5.67
CA GLY A 19 20.22 1.52 -7.14
C GLY A 19 20.27 2.86 -7.88
N LEU A 20 20.76 3.92 -7.23
CA LEU A 20 20.94 5.26 -7.84
C LEU A 20 22.35 5.47 -8.39
N ALA A 21 23.28 4.55 -8.11
CA ALA A 21 24.63 4.53 -8.62
C ALA A 21 25.12 3.08 -8.74
N GLY A 22 26.15 2.84 -9.55
CA GLY A 22 26.73 1.50 -9.74
C GLY A 22 25.95 0.66 -10.76
N VAL A 23 25.89 -0.65 -10.52
CA VAL A 23 25.23 -1.60 -11.44
C VAL A 23 23.71 -1.39 -11.38
N PRO A 24 23.06 -1.08 -12.53
CA PRO A 24 21.62 -0.89 -12.55
C PRO A 24 20.85 -2.18 -12.22
N LEU A 25 19.65 -2.04 -11.66
CA LEU A 25 18.80 -3.19 -11.36
C LEU A 25 18.03 -3.63 -12.62
N PRO A 26 17.82 -4.95 -12.83
CA PRO A 26 17.33 -5.49 -14.10
C PRO A 26 15.81 -5.29 -14.34
N GLY A 27 15.13 -4.46 -13.55
CA GLY A 27 13.71 -4.16 -13.73
C GLY A 27 13.02 -3.69 -12.45
N ALA A 28 11.78 -3.20 -12.57
CA ALA A 28 11.02 -2.65 -11.45
C ALA A 28 10.74 -3.64 -10.31
N VAL A 29 10.59 -4.94 -10.59
CA VAL A 29 10.45 -5.97 -9.53
C VAL A 29 11.72 -6.05 -8.70
N ALA A 30 12.89 -6.16 -9.34
CA ALA A 30 14.18 -6.18 -8.64
C ALA A 30 14.41 -4.90 -7.82
N VAL A 31 13.93 -3.75 -8.31
CA VAL A 31 13.93 -2.49 -7.52
C VAL A 31 13.04 -2.60 -6.30
N ALA A 32 11.80 -3.05 -6.46
CA ALA A 32 10.85 -3.19 -5.35
C ALA A 32 11.37 -4.18 -4.29
N GLU A 33 12.03 -5.27 -4.70
CA GLU A 33 12.68 -6.23 -3.82
C GLU A 33 13.87 -5.62 -3.07
N ARG A 34 14.78 -4.96 -3.79
CA ARG A 34 15.95 -4.29 -3.22
C ARG A 34 15.56 -3.24 -2.19
N MET A 35 14.54 -2.44 -2.51
CA MET A 35 14.06 -1.36 -1.65
C MET A 35 13.13 -1.83 -0.54
N LEU A 36 12.61 -3.07 -0.66
CA LEU A 36 11.55 -3.69 0.15
C LEU A 36 10.19 -2.97 0.09
N ALA A 37 10.19 -1.64 0.17
CA ALA A 37 9.01 -0.81 0.01
C ALA A 37 9.37 0.58 -0.53
N VAL A 38 8.57 1.06 -1.49
CA VAL A 38 8.68 2.41 -2.05
C VAL A 38 7.41 3.17 -1.70
N GLN A 39 7.55 4.33 -1.04
CA GLN A 39 6.41 5.17 -0.66
C GLN A 39 5.60 5.57 -1.92
N ALA A 40 4.30 5.32 -1.89
CA ALA A 40 3.40 5.44 -3.03
C ALA A 40 2.08 6.13 -2.66
N GLN A 41 2.14 7.21 -1.87
CA GLN A 41 0.96 8.08 -1.66
C GLN A 41 0.69 8.86 -2.94
N ASP A 42 1.75 9.46 -3.48
CA ASP A 42 1.82 9.93 -4.86
C ASP A 42 2.16 8.74 -5.77
N TYR A 43 1.21 8.37 -6.62
CA TYR A 43 1.32 7.18 -7.47
C TYR A 43 2.31 7.39 -8.63
N PRO A 44 2.23 8.47 -9.44
CA PRO A 44 3.23 8.77 -10.47
C PRO A 44 4.67 8.84 -9.93
N ALA A 45 4.88 9.52 -8.80
CA ALA A 45 6.22 9.65 -8.21
C ALA A 45 6.81 8.29 -7.80
N ALA A 46 5.98 7.38 -7.31
CA ALA A 46 6.42 6.03 -6.96
C ALA A 46 6.77 5.18 -8.19
N GLN A 47 6.03 5.34 -9.30
CA GLN A 47 6.37 4.68 -10.56
C GLN A 47 7.70 5.21 -11.12
N TRP A 48 7.92 6.52 -11.06
CA TRP A 48 9.20 7.13 -11.38
C TRP A 48 10.34 6.60 -10.51
N ALA A 49 10.10 6.46 -9.20
CA ALA A 49 11.10 5.92 -8.27
C ALA A 49 11.52 4.47 -8.60
N LEU A 50 10.63 3.65 -9.16
CA LEU A 50 10.97 2.33 -9.68
C LEU A 50 11.79 2.44 -10.98
N GLY A 51 11.34 3.26 -11.93
CA GLY A 51 11.99 3.42 -13.23
C GLY A 51 13.41 3.99 -13.15
N VAL A 52 13.64 5.03 -12.33
CA VAL A 52 14.96 5.69 -12.22
C VAL A 52 16.06 4.75 -11.70
N ARG A 53 15.69 3.66 -11.02
CA ARG A 53 16.60 2.63 -10.48
C ARG A 53 16.74 1.41 -11.39
N SER A 54 15.99 1.36 -12.49
CA SER A 54 15.98 0.26 -13.46
C SER A 54 15.95 0.80 -14.90
N PRO A 55 17.07 1.38 -15.39
CA PRO A 55 17.19 1.91 -16.74
C PRO A 55 16.72 0.91 -17.80
N GLY A 56 15.93 1.39 -18.76
CA GLY A 56 15.26 0.56 -19.77
C GLY A 56 13.84 0.14 -19.39
N THR A 57 13.46 0.22 -18.11
CA THR A 57 12.07 -0.01 -17.68
C THR A 57 11.20 1.18 -18.08
N THR A 58 10.12 0.92 -18.80
CA THR A 58 9.14 1.95 -19.18
C THR A 58 8.04 2.09 -18.11
N LEU A 59 7.30 3.20 -18.18
CA LEU A 59 6.10 3.38 -17.35
C LEU A 59 5.06 2.27 -17.59
N HIS A 60 4.93 1.81 -18.85
CA HIS A 60 4.02 0.73 -19.22
C HIS A 60 4.41 -0.58 -18.53
N ASP A 61 5.71 -0.91 -18.48
CA ASP A 61 6.19 -2.13 -17.81
C ASP A 61 5.87 -2.10 -16.31
N VAL A 62 6.09 -0.96 -15.65
CA VAL A 62 5.72 -0.78 -14.23
C VAL A 62 4.22 -0.98 -14.03
N GLN A 63 3.38 -0.37 -14.89
CA GLN A 63 1.93 -0.52 -14.80
C GLN A 63 1.49 -1.96 -15.01
N ALA A 64 2.07 -2.67 -15.99
CA ALA A 64 1.78 -4.07 -16.26
C ALA A 64 2.10 -4.96 -15.05
N LEU A 65 3.24 -4.75 -14.38
CA LEU A 65 3.62 -5.46 -13.16
C LEU A 65 2.65 -5.21 -12.00
N ILE A 66 2.16 -3.97 -11.86
CA ILE A 66 1.14 -3.63 -10.85
C ILE A 66 -0.20 -4.31 -11.19
N SER A 67 -0.61 -4.28 -12.45
CA SER A 67 -1.84 -4.93 -12.92
C SER A 67 -1.81 -6.45 -12.79
N ALA A 68 -0.64 -7.06 -13.01
CA ALA A 68 -0.39 -8.48 -12.79
C ALA A 68 -0.36 -8.87 -11.30
N GLY A 69 -0.19 -7.88 -10.41
CA GLY A 69 -0.11 -8.11 -8.98
C GLY A 69 1.27 -8.58 -8.50
N GLU A 70 2.32 -8.43 -9.31
CA GLU A 70 3.71 -8.69 -8.89
C GLU A 70 4.19 -7.63 -7.91
N ILE A 71 3.77 -6.37 -8.15
CA ILE A 71 3.96 -5.24 -7.25
C ILE A 71 2.59 -4.78 -6.77
N VAL A 72 2.37 -4.80 -5.46
CA VAL A 72 1.12 -4.38 -4.84
C VAL A 72 1.27 -3.04 -4.15
N ARG A 73 0.21 -2.23 -4.18
CA ARG A 73 0.12 -0.97 -3.44
C ARG A 73 -0.72 -1.20 -2.18
N SER A 74 -0.11 -1.08 -1.01
CA SER A 74 -0.78 -1.34 0.29
C SER A 74 -0.26 -0.41 1.40
N TRP A 75 -0.70 -0.59 2.64
CA TRP A 75 -0.30 0.18 3.83
C TRP A 75 0.62 -0.62 4.77
N PRO A 76 1.80 -1.07 4.32
CA PRO A 76 2.66 -1.94 5.11
C PRO A 76 3.32 -1.23 6.29
N MET A 77 3.43 0.11 6.29
CA MET A 77 4.16 0.83 7.34
C MET A 77 3.62 2.24 7.57
N ARG A 78 3.54 2.61 8.86
CA ARG A 78 3.19 3.97 9.33
C ARG A 78 1.87 4.52 8.78
N GLY A 79 0.95 3.66 8.33
CA GLY A 79 -0.34 4.07 7.78
C GLY A 79 -0.27 4.80 6.44
N THR A 80 0.80 4.59 5.65
CA THR A 80 0.99 5.25 4.34
C THR A 80 1.10 4.23 3.22
N LEU A 81 0.66 4.61 2.02
CA LEU A 81 0.69 3.72 0.85
C LEU A 81 2.14 3.48 0.39
N HIS A 82 2.44 2.24 0.02
CA HIS A 82 3.73 1.83 -0.55
C HIS A 82 3.54 0.79 -1.66
N PHE A 83 4.41 0.81 -2.66
CA PHE A 83 4.65 -0.32 -3.54
C PHE A 83 5.57 -1.33 -2.85
N VAL A 84 5.18 -2.60 -2.89
CA VAL A 84 5.87 -3.73 -2.27
C VAL A 84 5.76 -4.93 -3.22
N PRO A 85 6.77 -5.81 -3.34
CA PRO A 85 6.57 -7.08 -4.04
C PRO A 85 5.49 -7.90 -3.31
N ALA A 86 4.56 -8.49 -4.06
CA ALA A 86 3.37 -9.10 -3.45
C ALA A 86 3.67 -10.16 -2.39
N ARG A 87 4.71 -10.97 -2.61
CA ARG A 87 5.17 -12.01 -1.68
C ARG A 87 5.68 -11.47 -0.34
N GLU A 88 6.18 -10.23 -0.31
CA GLU A 88 6.77 -9.64 0.90
C GLU A 88 5.71 -9.01 1.79
N LEU A 89 4.57 -8.61 1.21
CA LEU A 89 3.55 -7.83 1.92
C LEU A 89 2.99 -8.55 3.17
N GLY A 90 2.82 -9.88 3.11
CA GLY A 90 2.24 -10.66 4.19
C GLY A 90 3.05 -10.59 5.48
N TRP A 91 4.35 -10.87 5.41
CA TRP A 91 5.20 -10.85 6.60
C TRP A 91 5.41 -9.42 7.10
N ILE A 92 5.50 -8.42 6.22
CA ILE A 92 5.65 -7.02 6.65
C ILE A 92 4.44 -6.61 7.47
N GLN A 93 3.22 -6.87 6.98
CA GLN A 93 2.00 -6.55 7.71
C GLN A 93 1.87 -7.32 9.03
N SER A 94 2.37 -8.57 9.09
CA SER A 94 2.38 -9.34 10.34
C SER A 94 3.15 -8.61 11.47
N LEU A 95 4.18 -7.84 11.11
CA LEU A 95 5.01 -7.10 12.05
C LEU A 95 4.47 -5.69 12.34
N THR A 96 3.81 -5.05 11.37
CA THR A 96 3.47 -3.62 11.45
C THR A 96 2.01 -3.34 11.78
N THR A 97 1.09 -4.21 11.37
CA THR A 97 -0.36 -4.03 11.58
C THR A 97 -0.75 -4.00 13.06
N PRO A 98 -0.20 -4.83 13.97
CA PRO A 98 -0.59 -4.79 15.38
C PRO A 98 -0.39 -3.40 16.02
N ARG A 99 0.76 -2.77 15.74
CA ARG A 99 1.06 -1.41 16.24
C ARG A 99 0.17 -0.36 15.60
N LEU A 100 -0.16 -0.51 14.32
CA LEU A 100 -1.07 0.39 13.62
C LEU A 100 -2.48 0.34 14.23
N LEU A 101 -3.04 -0.85 14.41
CA LEU A 101 -4.38 -1.04 14.98
C LEU A 101 -4.45 -0.53 16.42
N ALA A 102 -3.42 -0.76 17.23
CA ALA A 102 -3.34 -0.21 18.59
C ALA A 102 -3.40 1.32 18.57
N LYS A 103 -2.70 1.98 17.62
CA LYS A 103 -2.69 3.44 17.49
C LYS A 103 -4.03 4.00 17.03
N THR A 104 -4.80 3.27 16.22
CA THR A 104 -6.08 3.75 15.68
C THR A 104 -7.28 3.41 16.56
N ARG A 105 -7.11 2.64 17.65
CA ARG A 105 -8.20 2.16 18.53
C ARG A 105 -9.16 3.25 18.96
N THR A 106 -8.69 4.31 19.61
CA THR A 106 -9.55 5.39 20.13
C THR A 106 -10.32 6.10 19.02
N THR A 107 -9.68 6.32 17.87
CA THR A 107 -10.35 6.91 16.71
C THR A 107 -11.44 5.97 16.18
N ASN A 108 -11.14 4.67 16.07
CA ASN A 108 -12.08 3.67 15.61
C ASN A 108 -13.30 3.58 16.55
N GLU A 109 -13.09 3.53 17.87
CA GLU A 109 -14.16 3.53 18.88
C GLU A 109 -15.06 4.76 18.74
N ARG A 110 -14.47 5.97 18.59
CA ARG A 110 -15.23 7.21 18.37
C ARG A 110 -16.06 7.18 17.08
N LEU A 111 -15.55 6.49 16.04
CA LEU A 111 -16.25 6.32 14.77
C LEU A 111 -17.26 5.17 14.77
N GLY A 112 -17.39 4.42 15.88
CA GLY A 112 -18.24 3.22 15.95
C GLY A 112 -17.69 2.03 15.15
N LEU A 113 -16.39 2.02 14.87
CA LEU A 113 -15.67 0.95 14.18
C LEU A 113 -15.08 -0.03 15.20
N ASP A 114 -15.95 -0.70 15.95
CA ASP A 114 -15.54 -1.71 16.92
C ASP A 114 -14.93 -2.97 16.24
N PRO A 115 -14.31 -3.88 17.01
CA PRO A 115 -13.70 -5.08 16.43
C PRO A 115 -14.65 -5.96 15.60
N ALA A 116 -15.95 -6.00 15.93
CA ALA A 116 -16.92 -6.79 15.18
C ALA A 116 -17.21 -6.15 13.82
N VAL A 117 -17.34 -4.82 13.76
CA VAL A 117 -17.50 -4.08 12.50
C VAL A 117 -16.27 -4.26 11.60
N LEU A 118 -15.06 -4.21 12.17
CA LEU A 118 -13.83 -4.40 11.41
C LEU A 118 -13.70 -5.82 10.85
N GLU A 119 -14.10 -6.83 11.62
CA GLU A 119 -14.06 -8.23 11.18
C GLU A 119 -15.08 -8.51 10.09
N LEU A 120 -16.30 -7.99 10.24
CA LEU A 120 -17.31 -8.03 9.19
C LEU A 120 -16.83 -7.35 7.91
N ALA A 121 -16.23 -6.17 8.01
CA ALA A 121 -15.69 -5.46 6.84
C ALA A 121 -14.58 -6.26 6.15
N ARG A 122 -13.74 -6.97 6.93
CA ARG A 122 -12.70 -7.87 6.41
C ARG A 122 -13.31 -9.03 5.62
N GLU A 123 -14.31 -9.71 6.20
CA GLU A 123 -15.02 -10.80 5.52
C GLU A 123 -15.72 -10.34 4.24
N ALA A 124 -16.42 -9.20 4.32
CA ALA A 124 -17.10 -8.58 3.17
C ALA A 124 -16.11 -8.27 2.04
N ALA A 125 -14.96 -7.68 2.37
CA ALA A 125 -13.92 -7.36 1.39
C ALA A 125 -13.31 -8.61 0.73
N ILE A 126 -13.12 -9.70 1.50
CA ILE A 126 -12.63 -10.98 0.97
C ILE A 126 -13.67 -11.60 0.04
N ALA A 127 -14.95 -11.63 0.44
CA ALA A 127 -16.04 -12.16 -0.38
C ALA A 127 -16.19 -11.37 -1.69
N ALA A 128 -16.16 -10.03 -1.60
CA ALA A 128 -16.24 -9.12 -2.74
C ALA A 128 -15.13 -9.34 -3.78
N ARG A 129 -13.94 -9.80 -3.37
CA ARG A 129 -12.81 -10.08 -4.27
C ARG A 129 -13.13 -11.10 -5.36
N THR A 130 -14.11 -11.98 -5.11
CA THR A 130 -14.55 -13.01 -6.08
C THR A 130 -15.61 -12.51 -7.07
N ARG A 131 -16.25 -11.36 -6.80
CA ARG A 131 -17.44 -10.89 -7.52
C ARG A 131 -17.33 -9.48 -8.13
N ALA A 132 -16.37 -8.66 -7.68
CA ALA A 132 -16.29 -7.26 -8.08
C ALA A 132 -15.39 -7.04 -9.31
N ALA A 133 -15.77 -6.06 -10.15
CA ALA A 133 -14.80 -5.36 -10.97
C ALA A 133 -13.66 -4.85 -10.07
N LYS A 134 -12.39 -4.99 -10.50
CA LYS A 134 -11.18 -4.62 -9.74
C LYS A 134 -11.02 -3.10 -9.57
N THR A 135 -12.06 -2.41 -9.12
CA THR A 135 -12.11 -0.96 -8.87
C THR A 135 -12.53 -0.69 -7.44
N GLN A 136 -12.06 0.43 -6.88
CA GLN A 136 -12.44 0.86 -5.52
C GLN A 136 -13.97 1.02 -5.38
N ARG A 137 -14.64 1.55 -6.40
CA ARG A 137 -16.10 1.71 -6.44
C ARG A 137 -16.81 0.34 -6.46
N GLY A 138 -16.32 -0.60 -7.24
CA GLY A 138 -16.84 -1.97 -7.30
C GLY A 138 -16.67 -2.71 -5.98
N LEU A 139 -15.53 -2.55 -5.31
CA LEU A 139 -15.29 -3.12 -3.98
C LEU A 139 -16.22 -2.49 -2.93
N GLY A 140 -16.37 -1.16 -2.94
CA GLY A 140 -17.27 -0.46 -2.01
C GLY A 140 -18.72 -0.92 -2.16
N GLN A 141 -19.20 -1.05 -3.41
CA GLN A 141 -20.55 -1.56 -3.70
C GLN A 141 -20.72 -3.00 -3.22
N ALA A 142 -19.76 -3.88 -3.52
CA ALA A 142 -19.83 -5.28 -3.11
C ALA A 142 -19.80 -5.47 -1.58
N VAL A 143 -19.05 -4.63 -0.86
CA VAL A 143 -19.04 -4.60 0.61
C VAL A 143 -20.41 -4.16 1.15
N GLN A 144 -21.01 -3.12 0.57
CA GLN A 144 -22.35 -2.65 0.97
C GLN A 144 -23.43 -3.70 0.71
N ASP A 145 -23.39 -4.37 -0.45
CA ASP A 145 -24.35 -5.41 -0.81
C ASP A 145 -24.24 -6.63 0.12
N TYR A 146 -23.02 -6.99 0.52
CA TYR A 146 -22.80 -8.07 1.50
C TYR A 146 -23.25 -7.68 2.91
N ALA A 147 -22.97 -6.46 3.36
CA ALA A 147 -23.47 -5.96 4.65
C ALA A 147 -25.00 -5.96 4.70
N ARG A 148 -25.66 -5.58 3.59
CA ARG A 148 -27.13 -5.66 3.45
C ARG A 148 -27.63 -7.11 3.52
N PHE A 149 -26.96 -8.04 2.84
CA PHE A 149 -27.30 -9.47 2.90
C PHE A 149 -27.23 -10.03 4.32
N LEU A 150 -26.23 -9.61 5.11
CA LEU A 150 -26.07 -10.04 6.50
C LEU A 150 -26.97 -9.30 7.51
N GLY A 151 -27.81 -8.36 7.05
CA GLY A 151 -28.71 -7.60 7.92
C GLY A 151 -27.98 -6.64 8.87
N VAL A 152 -26.74 -6.25 8.53
CA VAL A 152 -25.95 -5.34 9.37
C VAL A 152 -26.51 -3.94 9.22
N PRO A 153 -26.90 -3.26 10.32
CA PRO A 153 -27.42 -1.90 10.25
C PRO A 153 -26.32 -0.94 9.79
N MET A 154 -26.29 -0.67 8.49
CA MET A 154 -25.46 0.39 7.92
C MET A 154 -26.02 1.73 8.36
N ARG A 155 -25.25 2.50 9.14
CA ARG A 155 -25.50 3.94 9.19
C ARG A 155 -25.36 4.45 7.77
N GLN A 156 -26.43 5.05 7.24
CA GLN A 156 -26.30 5.89 6.05
C GLN A 156 -25.15 6.85 6.31
N THR A 157 -24.25 6.95 5.35
CA THR A 157 -23.15 7.92 5.36
C THR A 157 -23.71 9.23 5.88
N LEU A 158 -23.14 9.78 6.96
CA LEU A 158 -23.40 11.18 7.28
C LEU A 158 -23.10 11.94 6.00
N GLU A 159 -24.14 12.45 5.35
CA GLU A 159 -23.98 13.47 4.32
C GLU A 159 -23.10 14.51 4.97
N ALA A 160 -21.87 14.62 4.47
CA ALA A 160 -21.04 15.73 4.86
C ALA A 160 -21.83 16.96 4.42
N ASP A 161 -22.32 17.74 5.39
CA ASP A 161 -22.76 19.11 5.17
C ASP A 161 -21.62 19.81 4.43
N ALA A 162 -21.71 19.83 3.11
CA ALA A 162 -20.89 20.68 2.28
C ALA A 162 -21.35 22.10 2.61
N PRO A 163 -20.51 22.99 3.16
CA PRO A 163 -20.88 24.39 3.22
C PRO A 163 -21.10 24.85 1.78
N ALA A 164 -22.30 25.38 1.53
CA ALA A 164 -22.66 25.99 0.27
C ALA A 164 -21.57 26.97 -0.15
N SER A 165 -21.09 26.80 -1.38
CA SER A 165 -20.21 27.76 -2.04
C SER A 165 -20.80 29.17 -1.96
N ALA A 166 -19.98 30.12 -1.52
CA ALA A 166 -20.12 31.55 -1.80
C ALA A 166 -18.78 32.05 -2.34
#